data_AF-A0A0G1MXD5-F1
#
_entry.id   AF-A0A0G1MXD5-F1
#
_cell.length_a   1.000
_cell.length_b   1.000
_cell.length_c   1.000
_cell.angle_alpha   90.00
_cell.angle_beta   90.00
_cell.angle_gamma   90.00
#
_symmetry.space_group_name_H-M   'P 1'
#
loop_
_entity.id
_entity.type
_entity.pdbx_description
1 polymer ?
#
loop_
_entity_poly.entity_id
_entity_poly.type
_entity_poly.pdbx_seq_one_letter_code
_entity_poly.pdbx_strand_id
1 'polypeptide(L)' 'AGHTVILITHETYTAENAKRIIRLRDGIIESDEKVENRRKAFEKFVK' A
#
# COMPACT_ATOMS: atom_id res chain seq x y z
N ALA A 1 18.28 2.48 11.38
CA ALA A 1 18.01 1.45 10.37
C ALA A 1 16.50 1.38 10.14
N GLY A 2 16.05 1.22 8.90
CA GLY A 2 14.62 1.11 8.57
C GLY A 2 14.27 -0.29 8.09
N HIS A 3 13.00 -0.66 8.20
CA HIS A 3 12.47 -1.92 7.67
C HIS A 3 11.75 -1.68 6.35
N THR A 4 11.94 -2.60 5.40
CA THR A 4 11.14 -2.68 4.18
C THR A 4 10.06 -3.73 4.39
N VAL A 5 8.81 -3.35 4.13
CA VAL A 5 7.64 -4.24 4.29
C VAL A 5 6.95 -4.35 2.94
N ILE A 6 6.66 -5.58 2.53
CA ILE A 6 5.83 -5.91 1.37
C ILE A 6 4.57 -6.60 1.89
N LEU A 7 3.41 -6.10 1.50
CA LEU A 7 2.11 -6.65 1.87
C LEU A 7 1.34 -7.01 0.61
N ILE A 8 0.87 -8.26 0.54
CA ILE A 8 0.01 -8.75 -0.54
C ILE A 8 -1.41 -8.82 0.01
N THR A 9 -2.35 -8.19 -0.69
CA THR A 9 -3.73 -8.01 -0.26
C THR A 9 -4.61 -7.87 -1.49
N HIS A 10 -5.83 -8.41 -1.44
CA HIS A 10 -6.84 -8.18 -2.49
C HIS A 10 -7.71 -6.94 -2.15
N GLU A 11 -7.53 -6.38 -0.96
CA GLU A 11 -8.28 -5.25 -0.44
C GLU A 11 -7.61 -3.92 -0.82
N THR A 12 -8.22 -3.18 -1.75
CA THR A 12 -7.70 -1.88 -2.22
C THR A 12 -7.48 -0.89 -1.08
N TYR A 13 -8.40 -0.82 -0.11
CA TYR A 13 -8.28 0.06 1.07
C TYR A 13 -6.99 -0.21 1.86
N THR A 14 -6.59 -1.47 2.01
CA THR A 14 -5.36 -1.82 2.72
C THR A 14 -4.14 -1.37 1.91
N ALA A 15 -4.14 -1.62 0.59
CA ALA A 15 -3.07 -1.20 -0.32
C ALA A 15 -2.89 0.33 -0.37
N GLU A 16 -3.98 1.11 -0.27
CA GLU A 16 -3.97 2.58 -0.20
C GLU A 16 -3.22 3.15 1.04
N ASN A 17 -2.95 2.32 2.06
CA ASN A 17 -2.11 2.73 3.19
C ASN A 17 -0.60 2.55 2.91
N ALA A 18 -0.21 1.94 1.78
CA ALA A 18 1.19 1.76 1.40
C ALA A 18 1.79 3.05 0.80
N LYS A 19 3.12 3.07 0.63
CA LYS A 19 3.80 4.16 -0.10
C LYS A 19 3.66 4.01 -1.62
N ARG A 20 3.45 2.78 -2.08
CA ARG A 20 3.43 2.37 -3.48
C ARG A 20 2.50 1.17 -3.61
N ILE A 21 1.70 1.13 -4.66
CA ILE A 21 0.85 0.00 -5.02
C ILE A 21 1.37 -0.55 -6.34
N ILE A 22 1.55 -1.86 -6.39
CA ILE A 22 1.88 -2.59 -7.62
C ILE A 22 0.76 -3.59 -7.85
N ARG A 23 0.10 -3.52 -9.00
CA ARG A 23 -0.95 -4.47 -9.40
C ARG A 23 -0.34 -5.52 -10.30
N LEU A 24 -0.61 -6.78 -9.98
CA LEU A 24 -0.17 -7.92 -10.76
C LEU A 24 -1.38 -8.59 -11.40
N ARG A 25 -1.23 -9.00 -12.66
CA ARG A 25 -2.20 -9.80 -13.38
C ARG A 25 -1.47 -10.80 -14.26
N ASP A 26 -1.79 -12.08 -14.11
CA ASP A 26 -1.22 -13.17 -14.89
C ASP A 26 0.34 -13.18 -14.90
N GLY A 27 0.95 -12.82 -13.77
CA GLY A 27 2.41 -12.76 -13.60
C GLY A 27 3.07 -11.50 -14.15
N ILE A 28 2.30 -10.56 -14.69
CA ILE A 28 2.78 -9.29 -15.26
C ILE A 28 2.39 -8.13 -14.35
N ILE A 29 3.25 -7.11 -14.28
CA ILE A 29 2.91 -5.84 -13.62
C ILE A 29 1.92 -5.09 -14.51
N GLU A 30 0.68 -4.98 -14.05
CA GLU A 30 -0.38 -4.24 -14.73
C GLU A 30 -0.27 -2.74 -14.42
N SER A 31 0.03 -2.38 -13.18
CA SER A 31 0.28 -0.99 -12.79
C SER A 31 1.26 -0.86 -11.64
N ASP A 32 1.89 0.31 -11.57
CA ASP A 32 2.86 0.67 -10.57
C ASP A 32 2.73 2.17 -10.25
N GLU A 33 2.19 2.48 -9.07
CA GLU A 33 1.82 3.83 -8.70
C GLU A 33 2.25 4.18 -7.27
N LYS A 34 2.67 5.44 -7.07
CA LYS A 34 2.85 6.01 -5.73
C LYS A 34 1.49 6.47 -5.22
N VAL A 35 1.25 6.26 -3.93
CA VAL A 35 0.02 6.72 -3.30
C VAL A 35 0.21 8.18 -2.86
N GLU A 36 -0.37 9.11 -3.61
CA GLU A 36 -0.26 10.56 -3.36
C GLU A 36 -0.91 10.97 -2.03
N ASN A 37 -2.13 10.50 -1.77
CA ASN A 37 -2.89 10.79 -0.55
C ASN A 37 -2.90 9.60 0.41
N ARG A 38 -1.71 9.20 0.88
CA ARG A 38 -1.57 8.08 1.82
C ARG A 38 -2.44 8.32 3.06
N ARG A 39 -3.45 7.46 3.27
CA ARG A 39 -4.22 7.49 4.53
C ARG A 39 -3.26 7.12 5.66
N LYS A 40 -2.86 8.10 6.47
CA LYS A 40 -2.08 7.83 7.68
C LYS A 40 -3.04 7.23 8.71
N ALA A 41 -3.02 5.90 8.83
CA ALA A 41 -3.82 5.19 9.85
C ALA A 41 -3.57 5.70 11.29
N PHE A 42 -2.49 6.44 11.52
CA PHE A 42 -2.08 6.96 12.83
C PHE A 42 -2.88 8.15 13.37
N GLU A 43 -3.72 8.84 12.59
CA GLU A 43 -4.47 10.01 13.11
C GLU A 43 -5.63 9.66 14.06
N LYS A 44 -5.94 8.38 14.30
CA LYS A 44 -7.07 7.97 15.17
C LYS A 44 -6.74 6.97 16.27
N PHE A 45 -5.47 6.63 16.48
CA PHE A 45 -5.08 5.79 17.62
C PHE A 45 -4.44 6.64 18.73
N VAL A 46 -5.25 7.52 19.31
CA VAL A 46 -5.03 7.97 20.69
C VAL A 46 -5.98 7.12 21.53
N LYS A 47 -5.43 6.15 22.26
CA LYS A 47 -6.12 5.46 23.34
C LYS A 47 -5.44 5.84 24.64
#